data_AF-F8X4Y0-F1
#
_entry.id   AF-F8X4Y0-F1
#
_cell.length_a   1.000
_cell.length_b   1.000
_cell.length_c   1.000
_cell.angle_alpha   90.00
_cell.angle_beta   90.00
_cell.angle_gamma   90.00
#
_symmetry.space_group_name_H-M   'P 1'
#
loop_
_entity.id
_entity.type
_entity.pdbx_description
1 polymer ?
#
loop_
_entity_poly.entity_id
_entity_poly.type
_entity_poly.pdbx_seq_one_letter_code
_entity_poly.pdbx_strand_id
1 'polypeptide(L)'
;MDLDNIKKTWQEANIKPTIDESKIQKMLDNKGKSAYANLLKYDKCFLWLLIPCVFAGVLFYCMHPLPGILYFALLIPAFFWQLYKISYLKKADVSKMGILEISKGVTRYKKFLVYEIIIGAVWIVAFSVSYIYYALPSMFPKLMGRYSSDGESSFMLLLLIFMIAATMVFSFLIYKYLYLNNIKKIQDSIREIEDFEKDNVD
;
A
#
# COMPACT_ATOMS: atom_id res chain seq x y z
N MET A 1 -34.53 33.96 40.62
CA MET A 1 -33.65 34.92 39.91
C MET A 1 -32.30 34.28 39.53
N ASP A 2 -32.20 32.95 39.43
CA ASP A 2 -30.97 32.24 39.05
C ASP A 2 -30.97 31.70 37.62
N LEU A 3 -32.16 31.47 37.04
CA LEU A 3 -32.31 31.00 35.66
C LEU A 3 -31.86 32.03 34.64
N ASP A 4 -32.16 33.31 34.86
CA ASP A 4 -31.73 34.39 33.95
C ASP A 4 -30.22 34.62 34.00
N ASN A 5 -29.59 34.47 35.18
CA ASN A 5 -28.15 34.54 35.30
C ASN A 5 -27.47 33.35 34.61
N ILE A 6 -27.96 32.13 34.79
CA ILE A 6 -27.43 30.94 34.10
C ILE A 6 -27.60 31.08 32.57
N LYS A 7 -28.75 31.57 32.10
CA LYS A 7 -29.00 31.78 30.66
C LYS A 7 -28.10 32.87 30.08
N LYS A 8 -27.83 33.92 30.86
CA LYS A 8 -26.90 34.99 30.51
C LYS A 8 -25.44 34.51 30.50
N THR A 9 -25.04 33.67 31.46
CA THR A 9 -23.71 33.04 31.46
C THR A 9 -23.55 32.06 30.29
N TRP A 10 -24.60 31.36 29.87
CA TRP A 10 -24.59 30.50 28.68
C TRP A 10 -24.55 31.29 27.36
N GLN A 11 -25.23 32.45 27.28
CA GLN A 11 -25.17 33.33 26.12
C GLN A 11 -23.86 34.15 26.05
N GLU A 12 -23.28 34.51 27.20
CA GLU A 12 -21.96 35.17 27.30
C GLU A 12 -20.81 34.17 27.14
N ALA A 13 -21.02 32.90 27.52
CA ALA A 13 -20.20 31.76 27.12
C ALA A 13 -20.53 31.33 25.69
N ASN A 14 -20.58 32.30 24.78
CA ASN A 14 -20.41 32.13 23.35
C ASN A 14 -18.94 31.73 23.07
N ILE A 15 -18.49 30.69 23.79
CA ILE A 15 -17.32 29.91 23.47
C ILE A 15 -17.75 29.19 22.20
N LYS A 16 -17.68 29.90 21.07
CA LYS A 16 -17.37 29.25 19.80
C LYS A 16 -16.21 28.34 20.15
N PRO A 17 -16.39 27.00 20.15
CA PRO A 17 -15.24 26.15 20.28
C PRO A 17 -14.48 26.43 18.99
N THR A 18 -13.54 27.36 19.03
CA THR A 18 -12.41 27.37 18.11
C THR A 18 -11.85 26.00 18.36
N ILE A 19 -12.19 25.04 17.49
CA ILE A 19 -11.81 23.66 17.70
C ILE A 19 -10.31 23.68 17.56
N ASP A 20 -9.67 23.78 18.72
CA ASP A 20 -8.23 23.94 18.80
C ASP A 20 -7.63 22.74 18.06
N GLU A 21 -6.66 22.98 17.21
CA GLU A 21 -6.05 21.95 16.37
C GLU A 21 -5.51 20.80 17.25
N SER A 22 -5.21 21.12 18.52
CA SER A 22 -4.88 20.21 19.61
C SER A 22 -6.03 19.27 20.04
N LYS A 23 -7.28 19.74 20.02
CA LYS A 23 -8.51 19.01 20.35
C LYS A 23 -8.97 18.16 19.16
N ILE A 24 -8.82 18.69 17.94
CA ILE A 24 -8.93 17.94 16.67
C ILE A 24 -7.93 16.80 16.63
N GLN A 25 -6.67 17.02 17.04
CA GLN A 25 -5.67 15.95 17.15
C GLN A 25 -5.98 14.90 18.20
N LYS A 26 -6.73 15.26 19.25
CA LYS A 26 -7.24 14.31 20.23
C LYS A 26 -8.49 13.56 19.70
N MET A 27 -9.29 14.20 18.84
CA MET A 27 -10.46 13.61 18.16
C MET A 27 -10.10 12.81 16.91
N LEU A 28 -8.91 13.00 16.32
CA LEU A 28 -8.30 12.08 15.36
C LEU A 28 -7.99 10.80 16.11
N ASP A 29 -9.05 10.01 16.20
CA ASP A 29 -9.26 8.95 17.17
C ASP A 29 -8.06 7.99 17.19
N ASN A 30 -7.87 7.26 18.28
CA ASN A 30 -6.75 6.30 18.40
C ASN A 30 -6.70 5.33 17.20
N LYS A 31 -7.84 5.08 16.55
CA LYS A 31 -7.97 4.28 15.32
C LYS A 31 -7.26 4.91 14.12
N GLY A 32 -7.39 6.21 13.88
CA GLY A 32 -6.77 6.91 12.73
C GLY A 32 -5.25 6.98 12.88
N LYS A 33 -4.76 7.36 14.06
CA LYS A 33 -3.33 7.35 14.40
C LYS A 33 -2.74 5.94 14.35
N SER A 34 -3.45 4.94 14.88
CA SER A 34 -3.03 3.54 14.82
C SER A 34 -2.99 3.01 13.39
N ALA A 35 -4.00 3.31 12.56
CA ALA A 35 -4.02 2.93 11.15
C ALA A 35 -2.85 3.55 10.36
N TYR A 36 -2.53 4.82 10.64
CA TYR A 36 -1.37 5.49 10.05
C TYR A 36 -0.04 4.85 10.49
N ALA A 37 0.12 4.58 11.79
CA ALA A 37 1.29 3.89 12.32
C ALA A 37 1.44 2.47 11.73
N ASN A 38 0.32 1.78 11.49
CA ASN A 38 0.31 0.48 10.83
C ASN A 38 0.77 0.56 9.37
N LEU A 39 0.35 1.58 8.60
CA LEU A 39 0.87 1.81 7.24
C LEU A 39 2.41 1.95 7.24
N LEU A 40 2.94 2.77 8.16
CA LEU A 40 4.39 2.92 8.30
C LEU A 40 5.07 1.61 8.71
N LYS A 41 4.45 0.82 9.59
CA LYS A 41 4.96 -0.49 10.01
C LYS A 41 4.98 -1.48 8.85
N TYR A 42 3.95 -1.51 8.02
CA TYR A 42 3.90 -2.36 6.83
C TYR A 42 4.95 -1.97 5.82
N ASP A 43 5.10 -0.67 5.51
CA ASP A 43 6.15 -0.25 4.59
C ASP A 43 7.56 -0.62 5.09
N LYS A 44 7.82 -0.51 6.41
CA LYS A 44 9.08 -1.00 7.01
C LYS A 44 9.21 -2.52 6.91
N CYS A 45 8.12 -3.26 7.12
CA CYS A 45 8.11 -4.71 6.99
C CYS A 45 8.45 -5.14 5.56
N PHE A 46 7.86 -4.50 4.55
CA PHE A 46 8.20 -4.72 3.13
C PHE A 46 9.66 -4.36 2.81
N LEU A 47 10.22 -3.33 3.45
CA LEU A 47 11.65 -3.02 3.33
C LEU A 47 12.52 -4.15 3.86
N TRP A 48 12.16 -4.76 5.00
CA TRP A 48 12.88 -5.93 5.53
C TRP A 48 12.68 -7.17 4.65
N LEU A 49 11.50 -7.33 4.05
CA LEU A 49 11.19 -8.42 3.11
C LEU A 49 12.02 -8.33 1.81
N LEU A 50 12.53 -7.15 1.44
CA LEU A 50 13.43 -7.03 0.28
C LEU A 50 14.74 -7.78 0.48
N ILE A 51 15.23 -7.97 1.71
CA ILE A 51 16.48 -8.69 1.99
C ILE A 51 16.43 -10.15 1.49
N PRO A 52 15.47 -11.00 1.91
CA PRO A 52 15.36 -12.35 1.36
C PRO A 52 15.06 -12.35 -0.15
N CYS A 53 14.37 -11.32 -0.68
CA CYS A 53 14.18 -11.17 -2.13
C CYS A 53 15.51 -10.94 -2.87
N VAL A 54 16.47 -10.19 -2.32
CA VAL A 54 17.82 -10.06 -2.90
C VAL A 54 18.48 -11.43 -3.02
N PHE A 55 18.45 -12.24 -1.96
CA PHE A 55 19.02 -13.59 -1.98
C PHE A 55 18.33 -14.49 -3.00
N ALA A 56 17.00 -14.43 -3.11
CA ALA A 56 16.27 -15.13 -4.16
C ALA A 56 16.67 -14.67 -5.57
N GLY A 57 16.88 -13.36 -5.76
CA GLY A 57 17.39 -12.80 -7.01
C GLY A 57 18.78 -13.33 -7.39
N VAL A 58 19.68 -13.47 -6.41
CA VAL A 58 21.01 -14.08 -6.64
C VAL A 58 20.86 -15.53 -7.09
N LEU A 59 20.00 -16.31 -6.44
CA LEU A 59 19.72 -17.69 -6.84
C LEU A 59 19.17 -17.77 -8.27
N PHE A 60 18.20 -16.91 -8.61
CA PHE A 60 17.66 -16.82 -9.97
C PHE A 60 18.73 -16.46 -10.99
N TYR A 61 19.63 -15.53 -10.67
CA TYR A 61 20.72 -15.15 -11.57
C TYR A 61 21.73 -16.29 -11.77
N CYS A 62 22.09 -17.02 -10.71
CA CYS A 62 22.99 -18.17 -10.80
C CYS A 62 22.40 -19.32 -11.62
N MET A 63 21.08 -19.53 -11.55
CA MET A 63 20.41 -20.57 -12.33
C MET A 63 20.10 -20.13 -13.77
N HIS A 64 19.58 -18.92 -13.94
CA HIS A 64 19.10 -18.37 -15.20
C HIS A 64 19.44 -16.86 -15.29
N PRO A 65 20.54 -16.49 -15.97
CA PRO A 65 21.03 -15.12 -16.00
C PRO A 65 20.00 -14.10 -16.51
N LEU A 66 19.22 -14.43 -17.54
CA LEU A 66 18.21 -13.52 -18.12
C LEU A 66 17.06 -13.19 -17.15
N PRO A 67 16.31 -14.17 -16.61
CA PRO A 67 15.32 -13.93 -15.57
C PRO A 67 15.91 -13.25 -14.32
N GLY A 68 17.14 -13.61 -13.92
CA GLY A 68 17.83 -12.98 -12.80
C GLY A 68 18.11 -11.50 -13.03
N ILE A 69 18.60 -11.11 -14.20
CA ILE A 69 18.83 -9.70 -14.56
C ILE A 69 17.52 -8.91 -14.53
N LEU A 70 16.44 -9.45 -15.12
CA LEU A 70 15.12 -8.81 -15.10
C LEU A 70 14.57 -8.65 -13.68
N TYR A 71 14.84 -9.62 -12.80
CA TYR A 71 14.46 -9.56 -11.40
C TYR A 71 15.22 -8.44 -10.67
N PHE A 72 16.55 -8.37 -10.82
CA PHE A 72 17.35 -7.29 -10.22
C PHE A 72 17.02 -5.91 -10.78
N ALA A 73 16.69 -5.82 -12.06
CA ALA A 73 16.25 -4.58 -12.69
C ALA A 73 14.96 -4.01 -12.07
N LEU A 74 14.10 -4.87 -11.49
CA LEU A 74 12.95 -4.41 -10.69
C LEU A 74 13.34 -4.10 -9.25
N LEU A 75 14.15 -4.96 -8.65
CA LEU A 75 14.44 -4.93 -7.23
C LEU A 75 15.11 -3.62 -6.80
N ILE A 76 16.02 -3.10 -7.64
CA ILE A 76 16.75 -1.86 -7.37
C ILE A 76 15.78 -0.65 -7.32
N PRO A 77 14.99 -0.34 -8.37
CA PRO A 77 13.96 0.69 -8.30
C PRO A 77 12.95 0.48 -7.17
N ALA A 78 12.52 -0.76 -6.93
CA ALA A 78 11.57 -1.08 -5.87
C ALA A 78 12.11 -0.73 -4.48
N PHE A 79 13.40 -0.95 -4.22
CA PHE A 79 14.04 -0.56 -2.97
C PHE A 79 14.02 0.96 -2.77
N PHE A 80 14.42 1.74 -3.79
CA PHE A 80 14.39 3.19 -3.70
C PHE A 80 12.96 3.73 -3.57
N TRP A 81 12.00 3.13 -4.26
CA TRP A 81 10.58 3.48 -4.14
C TRP A 81 10.04 3.21 -2.73
N GLN A 82 10.41 2.08 -2.14
CA GLN A 82 10.03 1.72 -0.77
C GLN A 82 10.61 2.72 0.25
N LEU A 83 11.86 3.12 0.09
CA LEU A 83 12.48 4.16 0.91
C LEU A 83 11.78 5.52 0.74
N TYR A 84 11.41 5.89 -0.49
CA TYR A 84 10.68 7.11 -0.77
C TYR A 84 9.31 7.13 -0.07
N LYS A 85 8.53 6.04 -0.15
CA LYS A 85 7.24 5.92 0.57
C LYS A 85 7.39 6.07 2.08
N ILE A 86 8.38 5.39 2.68
CA ILE A 86 8.65 5.50 4.11
C ILE A 86 9.03 6.94 4.48
N SER A 87 9.89 7.59 3.69
CA SER A 87 10.29 8.98 3.92
C SER A 87 9.10 9.93 3.80
N TYR A 88 8.23 9.71 2.81
CA TYR A 88 7.00 10.48 2.63
C TYR A 88 6.07 10.36 3.83
N LEU A 89 5.82 9.14 4.31
CA LEU A 89 5.01 8.91 5.51
C LEU A 89 5.68 9.44 6.79
N LYS A 90 7.00 9.34 6.94
CA LYS A 90 7.69 9.92 8.11
C LYS A 90 7.60 11.45 8.15
N LYS A 91 7.57 12.11 6.99
CA LYS A 91 7.43 13.58 6.89
C LYS A 91 6.00 14.06 7.14
N ALA A 92 5.01 13.23 6.84
CA ALA A 92 3.61 13.51 7.13
C ALA A 92 3.30 13.19 8.61
N ASP A 93 3.82 14.01 9.51
CA ASP A 93 3.60 13.87 10.94
C ASP A 93 2.14 14.22 11.29
N VAL A 94 1.33 13.18 11.53
CA VAL A 94 -0.09 13.27 11.92
C VAL A 94 -0.27 14.09 13.21
N SER A 95 0.80 14.30 13.99
CA SER A 95 0.80 15.10 15.22
C SER A 95 1.10 16.58 15.01
N LYS A 96 1.34 17.04 13.78
CA LYS A 96 1.61 18.46 13.48
C LYS A 96 0.85 19.03 12.29
N MET A 97 0.27 18.16 11.46
CA MET A 97 -0.47 18.56 10.27
C MET A 97 -1.96 18.70 10.54
N GLY A 98 -2.60 19.71 9.95
CA GLY A 98 -4.05 19.88 9.97
C GLY A 98 -4.77 18.75 9.22
N ILE A 99 -6.05 18.51 9.54
CA ILE A 99 -6.87 17.42 8.96
C ILE A 99 -6.83 17.42 7.43
N LEU A 100 -6.92 18.62 6.83
CA LEU A 100 -6.91 18.81 5.38
C LEU A 100 -5.59 18.33 4.75
N GLU A 101 -4.47 18.56 5.42
CA GLU A 101 -3.15 18.13 4.96
C GLU A 101 -2.97 16.62 5.08
N ILE A 102 -3.47 16.03 6.18
CA ILE A 102 -3.48 14.58 6.37
C ILE A 102 -4.33 13.92 5.27
N SER A 103 -5.51 14.44 4.97
CA SER A 103 -6.41 13.94 3.92
C SER A 103 -5.76 13.99 2.52
N LYS A 104 -5.13 15.13 2.19
CA LYS A 104 -4.37 15.29 0.94
C LYS A 104 -3.18 14.33 0.88
N GLY A 105 -2.48 14.15 2.01
CA GLY A 105 -1.32 13.24 2.13
C GLY A 105 -1.70 11.78 1.92
N VAL A 106 -2.76 11.31 2.59
CA VAL A 106 -3.30 9.95 2.43
C VAL A 106 -3.78 9.70 1.01
N THR A 107 -4.44 10.69 0.39
CA THR A 107 -4.89 10.60 -1.01
C THR A 107 -3.72 10.50 -1.98
N ARG A 108 -2.64 11.27 -1.76
CA ARG A 108 -1.42 11.18 -2.57
C ARG A 108 -0.71 9.85 -2.36
N TYR A 109 -0.65 9.35 -1.12
CA TYR A 109 -0.10 8.03 -0.82
C TYR A 109 -0.89 6.90 -1.50
N LYS A 110 -2.23 6.99 -1.52
CA LYS A 110 -3.08 6.06 -2.29
C LYS A 110 -2.70 6.03 -3.77
N LYS A 111 -2.38 7.19 -4.38
CA LYS A 111 -1.90 7.23 -5.77
C LYS A 111 -0.57 6.50 -5.94
N PHE A 112 0.37 6.66 -5.00
CA PHE A 112 1.64 5.91 -5.03
C PHE A 112 1.43 4.40 -5.04
N LEU A 113 0.50 3.90 -4.22
CA LEU A 113 0.14 2.47 -4.21
C LEU A 113 -0.48 2.01 -5.54
N VAL A 114 -1.33 2.83 -6.16
CA VAL A 114 -1.92 2.49 -7.47
C VAL A 114 -0.85 2.41 -8.55
N TYR A 115 0.08 3.36 -8.59
CA TYR A 115 1.21 3.31 -9.53
C TYR A 115 2.08 2.07 -9.32
N GLU A 116 2.32 1.69 -8.07
CA GLU A 116 3.09 0.50 -7.71
C GLU A 116 2.40 -0.79 -8.19
N ILE A 117 1.07 -0.89 -8.04
CA ILE A 117 0.28 -2.03 -8.55
C ILE A 117 0.37 -2.10 -10.08
N ILE A 118 0.24 -0.97 -10.78
CA ILE A 118 0.27 -0.94 -12.25
C ILE A 118 1.66 -1.36 -12.76
N ILE A 119 2.72 -0.77 -12.23
CA ILE A 119 4.10 -1.10 -12.61
C ILE A 119 4.42 -2.55 -12.26
N GLY A 120 4.00 -3.00 -11.06
CA GLY A 120 4.17 -4.37 -10.62
C GLY A 120 3.45 -5.38 -11.52
N ALA A 121 2.21 -5.08 -11.96
CA ALA A 121 1.46 -5.95 -12.87
C ALA A 121 2.17 -6.11 -14.23
N VAL A 122 2.67 -5.02 -14.81
CA VAL A 122 3.44 -5.07 -16.06
C VAL A 122 4.70 -5.92 -15.89
N TRP A 123 5.40 -5.77 -14.76
CA TRP A 123 6.63 -6.51 -14.52
C TRP A 123 6.41 -7.98 -14.21
N ILE A 124 5.31 -8.34 -13.54
CA ILE A 124 4.91 -9.74 -13.33
C ILE A 124 4.74 -10.45 -14.67
N VAL A 125 4.10 -9.80 -15.64
CA VAL A 125 3.92 -10.37 -16.99
C VAL A 125 5.28 -10.56 -17.68
N ALA A 126 6.12 -9.51 -17.71
CA ALA A 126 7.44 -9.57 -18.33
C ALA A 126 8.35 -10.66 -17.71
N PHE A 127 8.37 -10.75 -16.38
CA PHE A 127 9.12 -11.78 -15.67
C PHE A 127 8.56 -13.18 -15.95
N SER A 128 7.25 -13.36 -15.91
CA SER A 128 6.60 -14.66 -16.14
C SER A 128 6.89 -15.21 -17.54
N VAL A 129 6.85 -14.36 -18.57
CA VAL A 129 7.19 -14.74 -19.94
C VAL A 129 8.65 -15.17 -20.04
N SER A 130 9.58 -14.39 -19.46
CA SER A 130 11.00 -14.74 -19.45
C SER A 130 11.27 -16.06 -18.69
N TYR A 131 10.61 -16.25 -17.55
CA TYR A 131 10.78 -17.43 -16.71
C TYR A 131 10.28 -18.70 -17.42
N ILE A 132 9.10 -18.67 -18.04
CA ILE A 132 8.54 -19.83 -18.73
C ILE A 132 9.35 -20.19 -19.98
N TYR A 133 9.89 -19.21 -20.69
CA TYR A 133 10.65 -19.47 -21.90
C TYR A 133 12.08 -19.97 -21.61
N TYR A 134 12.77 -19.41 -20.60
CA TYR A 134 14.19 -19.69 -20.36
C TYR A 134 14.48 -20.60 -19.16
N ALA A 135 13.67 -20.54 -18.09
CA ALA A 135 13.93 -21.26 -16.84
C ALA A 135 13.13 -22.56 -16.70
N LEU A 136 11.87 -22.55 -17.10
CA LEU A 136 10.98 -23.70 -16.92
C LEU A 136 11.39 -24.95 -17.75
N PRO A 137 11.86 -24.82 -19.01
CA PRO A 137 12.31 -25.96 -19.81
C PRO A 137 13.56 -26.65 -19.24
N SER A 138 14.45 -25.86 -18.64
CA SER A 138 15.71 -26.35 -18.07
C SER A 138 15.53 -26.95 -16.68
N MET A 139 14.56 -26.47 -15.90
CA MET A 139 14.26 -26.99 -14.57
C MET A 139 13.44 -28.29 -14.58
N PHE A 140 12.55 -28.48 -15.56
CA PHE A 140 11.68 -29.67 -15.66
C PHE A 140 11.76 -30.38 -17.02
N PRO A 141 12.94 -30.91 -17.41
CA PRO A 141 13.14 -31.52 -18.72
C PRO A 141 12.29 -32.79 -18.94
N LYS A 142 11.94 -33.52 -17.87
CA LYS A 142 11.08 -34.72 -17.95
C LYS A 142 9.58 -34.42 -18.04
N LEU A 143 9.14 -33.29 -17.48
CA LEU A 143 7.76 -32.81 -17.63
C LEU A 143 7.56 -32.30 -19.07
N MET A 144 8.62 -31.70 -19.63
CA MET A 144 8.67 -31.13 -20.98
C MET A 144 8.91 -32.16 -22.08
N GLY A 145 9.84 -33.10 -21.89
CA GLY A 145 10.24 -34.08 -22.91
C GLY A 145 9.21 -35.19 -23.17
N ARG A 146 8.09 -35.25 -22.42
CA ARG A 146 6.99 -36.20 -22.63
C ARG A 146 5.85 -35.62 -23.48
N TYR A 147 5.89 -34.32 -23.80
CA TYR A 147 4.81 -33.56 -24.45
C TYR A 147 5.17 -33.05 -25.86
N SER A 148 6.14 -33.69 -26.52
CA SER A 148 6.79 -33.28 -27.77
C SER A 148 5.95 -33.45 -29.07
N SER A 149 4.63 -33.36 -29.00
CA SER A 149 3.75 -33.45 -30.18
C SER A 149 2.54 -32.52 -30.02
N ASP A 150 2.53 -31.42 -30.79
CA ASP A 150 1.45 -30.48 -31.15
C ASP A 150 0.59 -29.81 -30.04
N GLY A 151 0.63 -30.28 -28.80
CA GLY A 151 -0.06 -29.68 -27.63
C GLY A 151 0.78 -28.69 -26.81
N GLU A 152 2.04 -28.46 -27.20
CA GLU A 152 3.08 -27.75 -26.43
C GLU A 152 2.74 -26.28 -26.11
N SER A 153 2.06 -25.55 -27.01
CA SER A 153 1.80 -24.12 -26.81
C SER A 153 0.63 -23.86 -25.86
N SER A 154 -0.43 -24.67 -25.94
CA SER A 154 -1.68 -24.45 -25.19
C SER A 154 -1.51 -24.71 -23.70
N PHE A 155 -0.80 -25.77 -23.30
CA PHE A 155 -0.58 -26.07 -21.88
C PHE A 155 0.35 -25.05 -21.22
N MET A 156 1.40 -24.61 -21.92
CA MET A 156 2.29 -23.56 -21.43
C MET A 156 1.60 -22.22 -21.28
N LEU A 157 0.74 -21.89 -22.23
CA LEU A 157 -0.05 -20.67 -22.19
C LEU A 157 -1.07 -20.71 -21.05
N LEU A 158 -1.68 -21.87 -20.77
CA LEU A 158 -2.53 -22.07 -19.59
C LEU A 158 -1.75 -21.92 -18.28
N LEU A 159 -0.56 -22.52 -18.16
CA LEU A 159 0.31 -22.35 -17.00
C LEU A 159 0.74 -20.90 -16.80
N LEU A 160 1.09 -20.18 -17.87
CA LEU A 160 1.41 -18.76 -17.83
C LEU A 160 0.24 -17.94 -17.30
N ILE A 161 -0.95 -18.14 -17.87
CA ILE A 161 -2.18 -17.44 -17.46
C ILE A 161 -2.47 -17.74 -15.99
N PHE A 162 -2.36 -19.00 -15.56
CA PHE A 162 -2.61 -19.39 -14.19
C PHE A 162 -1.60 -18.74 -13.23
N MET A 163 -0.30 -18.76 -13.54
CA MET A 163 0.74 -18.16 -12.71
C MET A 163 0.55 -16.64 -12.58
N ILE A 164 0.26 -15.96 -13.69
CA ILE A 164 0.00 -14.52 -13.72
C ILE A 164 -1.27 -14.20 -12.90
N ALA A 165 -2.36 -14.94 -13.11
CA ALA A 165 -3.62 -14.73 -12.40
C ALA A 165 -3.48 -14.96 -10.90
N ALA A 166 -2.85 -16.07 -10.50
CA ALA A 166 -2.60 -16.39 -9.09
C ALA A 166 -1.75 -15.31 -8.41
N THR A 167 -0.68 -14.86 -9.06
CA THR A 167 0.20 -13.80 -8.54
C THR A 167 -0.52 -12.46 -8.43
N MET A 168 -1.34 -12.09 -9.42
CA MET A 168 -2.14 -10.86 -9.38
C MET A 168 -3.20 -10.90 -8.26
N VAL A 169 -3.93 -12.01 -8.12
CA VAL A 169 -4.94 -12.17 -7.07
C VAL A 169 -4.28 -12.10 -5.69
N PHE A 170 -3.17 -12.82 -5.49
CA PHE A 170 -2.46 -12.80 -4.22
C PHE A 170 -1.94 -11.40 -3.87
N SER A 171 -1.34 -10.72 -4.85
CA SER A 171 -0.86 -9.33 -4.69
C SER A 171 -2.01 -8.38 -4.33
N PHE A 172 -3.13 -8.48 -5.05
CA PHE A 172 -4.31 -7.66 -4.76
C PHE A 172 -4.87 -7.88 -3.35
N LEU A 173 -4.93 -9.13 -2.88
CA LEU A 173 -5.39 -9.45 -1.53
C LEU A 173 -4.48 -8.84 -0.46
N ILE A 174 -3.16 -8.94 -0.63
CA ILE A 174 -2.17 -8.31 0.26
C ILE A 174 -2.39 -6.80 0.31
N TYR A 175 -2.49 -6.14 -0.87
CA TYR A 175 -2.69 -4.70 -0.95
C TYR A 175 -4.01 -4.25 -0.32
N LYS A 176 -5.08 -5.02 -0.54
CA LYS A 176 -6.40 -4.75 0.04
C LYS A 176 -6.36 -4.84 1.56
N TYR A 177 -5.76 -5.90 2.10
CA TYR A 177 -5.76 -6.15 3.54
C TYR A 177 -4.83 -5.21 4.30
N LEU A 178 -3.62 -4.97 3.79
CA LEU A 178 -2.59 -4.20 4.48
C LEU A 178 -2.73 -2.68 4.28
N TYR A 179 -3.09 -2.23 3.07
CA TYR A 179 -3.07 -0.80 2.75
C TYR A 179 -4.48 -0.20 2.61
N LEU A 180 -5.33 -0.76 1.75
CA LEU A 180 -6.65 -0.14 1.45
C LEU A 180 -7.56 -0.09 2.68
N ASN A 181 -7.57 -1.13 3.50
CA ASN A 181 -8.35 -1.14 4.74
C ASN A 181 -7.88 -0.07 5.74
N ASN A 182 -6.58 0.15 5.87
CA ASN A 182 -6.04 1.16 6.79
C ASN A 182 -6.21 2.58 6.24
N ILE A 183 -6.06 2.77 4.93
CA ILE A 183 -6.39 4.04 4.27
C ILE A 183 -7.86 4.39 4.48
N LYS A 184 -8.77 3.42 4.30
CA LYS A 184 -10.20 3.64 4.52
C LYS A 184 -10.49 4.06 5.96
N LYS A 185 -9.90 3.38 6.95
CA LYS A 185 -10.03 3.76 8.36
C LYS A 185 -9.57 5.20 8.62
N ILE A 186 -8.46 5.63 8.01
CA ILE A 186 -7.98 7.01 8.15
C ILE A 186 -8.95 8.01 7.51
N GLN A 187 -9.48 7.69 6.32
CA GLN A 187 -10.47 8.53 5.64
C GLN A 187 -11.79 8.63 6.42
N ASP A 188 -12.26 7.53 6.98
CA ASP A 188 -13.48 7.50 7.80
C ASP A 188 -13.29 8.35 9.07
N SER A 189 -12.14 8.23 9.76
CA SER A 189 -11.81 9.08 10.92
C SER A 189 -11.68 10.56 10.56
N ILE A 190 -11.16 10.89 9.38
CA ILE A 190 -11.08 12.29 8.90
C ILE A 190 -12.47 12.87 8.65
N ARG A 191 -13.35 12.08 8.02
CA ARG A 191 -14.72 12.49 7.70
C ARG A 191 -15.56 12.72 8.96
N GLU A 192 -15.41 11.84 9.95
CA GLU A 192 -16.06 12.00 11.25
C GLU A 192 -15.73 13.36 11.89
N ILE A 193 -14.46 13.78 11.83
CA ILE A 193 -14.05 15.08 12.37
C ILE A 193 -14.61 16.25 11.54
N GLU A 194 -14.65 16.13 10.20
CA GLU A 194 -15.24 17.15 9.32
C GLU A 194 -16.75 17.33 9.57
N ASP A 195 -17.47 16.24 9.80
CA ASP A 195 -18.90 16.26 10.13
C ASP A 195 -19.12 16.90 11.52
N PHE A 196 -18.29 16.56 12.53
CA PHE A 196 -18.32 17.24 13.83
C PHE A 196 -18.02 18.75 13.74
N GLU A 197 -17.11 19.16 12.86
CA GLU A 197 -16.78 20.57 12.68
C GLU A 197 -17.95 21.34 12.06
N LYS A 198 -18.67 20.74 11.09
CA LYS A 198 -19.89 21.33 10.50
C LYS A 198 -21.03 21.45 11.53
N ASP A 199 -21.25 20.41 12.32
CA ASP A 199 -22.32 20.39 13.33
C ASP A 199 -22.10 21.38 14.49
N ASN A 200 -20.88 21.90 14.67
CA ASN A 200 -20.55 22.91 15.69
C ASN A 200 -20.46 24.34 15.13
N VAL A 201 -20.63 24.52 13.82
CA VAL A 201 -20.62 25.85 13.15
C VAL A 201 -22.05 26.37 12.90
N ASP A 202 -23.05 25.47 12.86
CA ASP A 202 -24.49 25.79 12.87
C ASP A 202 -25.05 25.91 14.30
#